data_AF-A0A967F131-F1
#
_entry.id   AF-A0A967F131-F1
#
_cell.length_a   1.000
_cell.length_b   1.000
_cell.length_c   1.000
_cell.angle_alpha   90.00
_cell.angle_beta   90.00
_cell.angle_gamma   90.00
#
_symmetry.space_group_name_H-M   'P 1'
#
loop_
_entity.id
_entity.type
_entity.pdbx_description
1 polymer ?
#
loop_
_entity_poly.entity_id
_entity_poly.type
_entity_poly.pdbx_seq_one_letter_code
_entity_poly.pdbx_strand_id
1 'polypeptide(L)'
;MDIEILVKVTSRAWSLKVLALMHEGVPGRQAPLLAASGASRTTFVHSLCHLEDLCLLERNPGHGHPPRPEFRLTPAGQRLAPIAHQIETAVRDDTGAILLRKMWTVPLLAVANRPKVFSELKRELNPITDRALSKSLRELNNQNWIERSVNVELHPPRPYYQVVNEGAQISHAIGLPG
;
A
#
# COMPACT_ATOMS: atom_id res chain seq x y z
N MET A 1 2.61 -8.66 -8.96
CA MET A 1 3.41 -7.57 -8.35
C MET A 1 4.59 -8.19 -7.60
N ASP A 2 5.61 -7.44 -7.18
CA ASP A 2 6.70 -7.94 -6.32
C ASP A 2 6.50 -7.38 -4.89
N ILE A 3 6.83 -8.14 -3.85
CA ILE A 3 6.77 -7.66 -2.47
C ILE A 3 7.73 -6.49 -2.23
N GLU A 4 8.91 -6.48 -2.87
CA GLU A 4 9.89 -5.41 -2.70
C GLU A 4 9.36 -4.07 -3.22
N ILE A 5 8.73 -4.06 -4.41
CA ILE A 5 8.14 -2.83 -4.94
C ILE A 5 6.98 -2.36 -4.05
N LEU A 6 6.20 -3.28 -3.50
CA LEU A 6 5.08 -2.93 -2.61
C LEU A 6 5.57 -2.26 -1.33
N VAL A 7 6.59 -2.82 -0.67
CA VAL A 7 7.23 -2.22 0.52
C VAL A 7 7.80 -0.84 0.21
N LYS A 8 8.45 -0.68 -0.95
CA LYS A 8 8.99 0.62 -1.39
C LYS A 8 7.88 1.63 -1.60
N VAL A 9 6.82 1.27 -2.32
CA VAL A 9 5.72 2.18 -2.63
C VAL A 9 4.97 2.62 -1.37
N THR A 10 4.68 1.70 -0.46
CA THR A 10 3.92 2.00 0.77
C THR A 10 4.73 2.72 1.83
N SER A 11 6.05 2.87 1.66
CA SER A 11 6.90 3.59 2.62
C SER A 11 6.56 5.08 2.78
N ARG A 12 5.81 5.67 1.84
CA ARG A 12 5.21 7.01 1.98
C ARG A 12 3.69 6.93 1.98
N ALA A 13 3.09 7.61 2.96
CA ALA A 13 1.68 7.52 3.30
C ALA A 13 0.72 7.79 2.14
N TRP A 14 1.11 8.64 1.17
CA TRP A 14 0.23 9.07 0.09
C TRP A 14 0.61 8.49 -1.28
N SER A 15 1.62 7.63 -1.37
CA SER A 15 2.04 7.05 -2.67
C SER A 15 0.92 6.28 -3.35
N LEU A 16 0.27 5.36 -2.64
CA LEU A 16 -0.83 4.57 -3.20
C LEU A 16 -2.00 5.46 -3.62
N LYS A 17 -2.37 6.42 -2.76
CA LYS A 17 -3.44 7.38 -3.06
C LYS A 17 -3.15 8.20 -4.32
N VAL A 18 -1.91 8.67 -4.50
CA VAL A 18 -1.53 9.42 -5.71
C VAL A 18 -1.70 8.57 -6.96
N LEU A 19 -1.21 7.32 -6.95
CA LEU A 19 -1.36 6.42 -8.08
C LEU A 19 -2.83 6.12 -8.39
N ALA A 20 -3.65 5.88 -7.35
CA ALA A 20 -5.09 5.67 -7.48
C ALA A 20 -5.81 6.89 -8.09
N LEU A 21 -5.53 8.10 -7.60
CA LEU A 21 -6.14 9.33 -8.11
C LEU A 21 -5.76 9.58 -9.58
N MET A 22 -4.50 9.31 -9.96
CA MET A 22 -4.08 9.43 -11.36
C MET A 22 -4.74 8.37 -12.26
N HIS A 23 -5.00 7.17 -11.75
CA HIS A 23 -5.79 6.15 -12.45
C HIS A 23 -7.24 6.60 -12.67
N GLU A 24 -7.84 7.25 -11.66
CA GLU A 24 -9.19 7.82 -11.72
C GLU A 24 -9.31 9.04 -12.67
N GLY A 25 -8.19 9.52 -13.21
CA GLY A 25 -8.15 10.63 -14.15
C GLY A 25 -7.94 12.00 -13.51
N VAL A 26 -7.57 12.07 -12.22
CA VAL A 26 -7.15 13.33 -11.60
C VAL A 26 -5.91 13.85 -12.33
N PRO A 27 -5.91 15.11 -12.83
CA PRO A 27 -4.77 15.65 -13.55
C PRO A 27 -3.50 15.58 -12.70
N GLY A 28 -2.38 15.12 -13.29
CA GLY A 28 -1.08 14.95 -12.63
C GLY A 28 -0.40 16.22 -12.12
N ARG A 29 -1.14 17.32 -11.98
CA ARG A 29 -0.68 18.56 -11.35
C ARG A 29 -0.71 18.41 -9.83
N GLN A 30 0.24 19.04 -9.15
CA GLN A 30 0.30 19.01 -7.69
C GLN A 30 -0.98 19.54 -7.02
N ALA A 31 -1.55 20.64 -7.51
CA ALA A 31 -2.72 21.25 -6.87
C ALA A 31 -3.99 20.36 -6.92
N PRO A 32 -4.41 19.81 -8.08
CA PRO A 32 -5.51 18.84 -8.14
C PRO A 32 -5.27 17.59 -7.29
N LEU A 33 -4.09 16.98 -7.38
CA LEU A 33 -3.79 15.77 -6.60
C LEU A 33 -3.77 16.03 -5.09
N LEU A 34 -3.21 17.17 -4.66
CA LEU A 34 -3.21 17.57 -3.24
C LEU A 34 -4.63 17.81 -2.72
N ALA A 35 -5.47 18.49 -3.52
CA ALA A 35 -6.86 18.74 -3.17
C ALA A 35 -7.66 17.44 -3.06
N ALA A 36 -7.47 16.52 -4.02
CA ALA A 36 -8.17 15.24 -4.04
C ALA A 36 -7.67 14.24 -2.99
N SER A 37 -6.39 14.30 -2.60
CA SER A 37 -5.84 13.37 -1.61
C SER A 37 -6.17 13.78 -0.16
N GLY A 38 -6.48 15.05 0.11
CA GLY A 38 -6.68 15.56 1.47
C GLY A 38 -5.39 15.56 2.32
N ALA A 39 -4.22 15.49 1.67
CA ALA A 39 -2.93 15.43 2.34
C ALA A 39 -2.44 16.81 2.78
N SER A 40 -1.55 16.86 3.77
CA SER A 40 -0.76 18.07 3.99
C SER A 40 0.24 18.26 2.84
N ARG A 41 0.48 19.50 2.44
CA ARG A 41 1.39 19.83 1.32
C ARG A 41 2.76 19.16 1.45
N THR A 42 3.34 19.16 2.65
CA THR A 42 4.68 18.57 2.91
C THR A 42 4.69 17.06 2.71
N THR A 43 3.76 16.33 3.32
CA THR A 43 3.70 14.86 3.21
C THR A 43 3.32 14.40 1.80
N PHE A 44 2.51 15.20 1.12
CA PHE A 44 2.15 14.99 -0.27
C PHE A 44 3.36 15.12 -1.21
N VAL A 45 4.11 16.22 -1.11
CA VAL A 45 5.31 16.44 -1.94
C VAL A 45 6.35 15.34 -1.71
N HIS A 46 6.56 14.89 -0.47
CA HIS A 46 7.45 13.76 -0.19
C HIS A 46 6.99 12.47 -0.89
N SER A 47 5.69 12.22 -0.99
CA SER A 47 5.16 11.04 -1.67
C SER A 47 5.32 11.14 -3.19
N LEU A 48 5.14 12.33 -3.77
CA LEU A 48 5.40 12.57 -5.19
C LEU A 48 6.87 12.38 -5.56
N CYS A 49 7.79 13.01 -4.83
CA CYS A 49 9.23 12.85 -5.06
C CYS A 49 9.64 11.38 -4.93
N HIS A 50 9.11 10.68 -3.93
CA HIS A 50 9.38 9.26 -3.75
C HIS A 50 8.87 8.39 -4.91
N LEU A 51 7.70 8.69 -5.48
CA LEU A 51 7.20 8.00 -6.67
C LEU A 51 8.01 8.32 -7.94
N GLU A 52 8.57 9.53 -8.04
CA GLU A 52 9.53 9.92 -9.09
C GLU A 52 10.85 9.14 -8.92
N ASP A 53 11.39 9.06 -7.70
CA ASP A 53 12.61 8.28 -7.38
C ASP A 53 12.44 6.78 -7.70
N LEU A 54 11.22 6.25 -7.52
CA LEU A 54 10.87 4.87 -7.89
C LEU A 54 10.59 4.69 -9.40
N CYS A 55 10.72 5.74 -10.21
CA CYS A 55 10.41 5.74 -11.64
C CYS A 55 8.96 5.31 -11.95
N LEU A 56 8.02 5.56 -11.03
CA LEU A 56 6.59 5.33 -11.22
C LEU A 56 5.90 6.58 -11.77
N LEU A 57 6.47 7.74 -11.46
CA LEU A 57 6.12 9.02 -12.04
C LEU A 57 7.33 9.61 -12.76
N GLU A 58 7.05 10.42 -13.77
CA GLU A 58 8.03 11.28 -14.41
C GLU A 58 7.45 12.69 -14.53
N ARG A 59 8.33 13.69 -14.53
CA ARG A 59 7.94 15.05 -14.90
C ARG A 59 7.63 15.08 -16.38
N ASN A 60 6.44 15.57 -16.72
CA ASN A 60 6.08 15.91 -18.08
C ASN A 60 7.06 16.97 -18.61
N PRO A 61 7.86 16.68 -19.64
CA PRO A 61 8.79 17.65 -20.22
C PRO A 61 8.09 18.77 -21.01
N GLY A 62 6.74 18.77 -21.04
CA GLY A 62 5.85 19.57 -21.88
C GLY A 62 6.43 20.82 -22.56
N HIS A 63 6.41 20.81 -23.89
CA HIS A 63 6.64 22.00 -24.71
C HIS A 63 5.54 23.05 -24.50
N GLY A 64 5.94 24.29 -24.20
CA GLY A 64 5.06 25.46 -24.07
C GLY A 64 5.47 26.36 -22.91
N HIS A 65 5.41 27.69 -23.10
CA HIS A 65 5.79 28.67 -22.08
C HIS A 65 4.58 29.25 -21.33
N PRO A 66 4.62 29.31 -19.98
CA PRO A 66 5.55 28.64 -19.08
C PRO A 66 5.20 27.14 -18.94
N PRO A 67 6.17 26.22 -18.95
CA PRO A 67 5.89 24.79 -18.79
C PRO A 67 5.28 24.58 -17.42
N ARG A 68 4.02 24.14 -17.37
CA ARG A 68 3.38 23.80 -16.09
C ARG A 68 3.92 22.43 -15.68
N PRO A 69 4.62 22.30 -14.54
CA PRO A 69 5.12 21.01 -14.11
C PRO A 69 3.93 20.10 -13.80
N GLU A 70 3.74 19.09 -14.64
CA GLU A 70 2.76 18.02 -14.45
C GLU A 70 3.53 16.71 -14.30
N PHE A 71 3.03 15.80 -13.47
CA PHE A 71 3.53 14.44 -13.39
C PHE A 71 2.74 13.55 -14.35
N ARG A 72 3.41 12.56 -14.93
CA ARG A 72 2.81 11.51 -15.76
C ARG A 72 3.18 10.15 -15.18
N LEU A 73 2.28 9.18 -15.31
CA LEU A 73 2.58 7.79 -14.99
C LEU A 73 3.53 7.25 -16.05
N THR A 74 4.68 6.73 -15.63
CA THR A 74 5.56 5.93 -16.49
C THR A 74 4.85 4.62 -16.87
N PRO A 75 5.39 3.81 -17.81
CA PRO A 75 4.83 2.48 -18.07
C PRO A 75 4.75 1.58 -16.82
N ALA A 76 5.69 1.74 -15.87
CA ALA A 76 5.63 1.03 -14.59
C ALA A 76 4.52 1.59 -13.69
N GLY A 77 4.38 2.92 -13.60
CA GLY A 77 3.28 3.57 -12.90
C GLY A 77 1.91 3.16 -13.43
N GLN A 78 1.73 3.07 -14.75
CA GLN A 78 0.48 2.68 -15.39
C GLN A 78 0.05 1.24 -15.05
N ARG A 79 1.01 0.33 -14.82
CA ARG A 79 0.70 -1.04 -14.36
C ARG A 79 0.29 -1.08 -12.89
N LEU A 80 0.86 -0.20 -12.06
CA LEU A 80 0.62 -0.19 -10.62
C LEU A 80 -0.61 0.64 -10.21
N ALA A 81 -0.90 1.71 -10.94
CA ALA A 81 -2.02 2.61 -10.69
C ALA A 81 -3.40 1.93 -10.57
N PRO A 82 -3.80 0.99 -11.46
CA PRO A 82 -5.06 0.25 -11.29
C PRO A 82 -5.08 -0.61 -10.03
N ILE A 83 -3.96 -1.23 -9.65
CA ILE A 83 -3.85 -2.02 -8.42
C ILE A 83 -4.00 -1.10 -7.20
N ALA A 84 -3.33 0.06 -7.21
CA ALA A 84 -3.45 1.05 -6.15
C ALA A 84 -4.90 1.55 -5.99
N HIS A 85 -5.59 1.78 -7.10
CA HIS A 85 -7.02 2.13 -7.09
C HIS A 85 -7.88 1.02 -6.49
N GLN A 86 -7.68 -0.25 -6.91
CA GLN A 86 -8.43 -1.38 -6.33
C GLN A 86 -8.22 -1.49 -4.81
N ILE A 87 -6.98 -1.31 -4.32
CA ILE A 87 -6.66 -1.31 -2.89
C ILE A 87 -7.41 -0.19 -2.15
N GLU A 88 -7.43 1.03 -2.69
CA GLU A 88 -8.13 2.17 -2.08
C GLU A 88 -9.64 1.97 -2.05
N THR A 89 -10.23 1.40 -3.12
CA THR A 89 -11.68 1.17 -3.21
C THR A 89 -12.18 0.00 -2.37
N ALA A 90 -11.30 -0.92 -1.95
CA ALA A 90 -11.68 -2.06 -1.10
C ALA A 90 -12.03 -1.61 0.34
N VAL A 91 -11.58 -0.42 0.75
CA VAL A 91 -11.73 0.10 2.10
C VAL A 91 -12.99 0.96 2.20
N ARG A 92 -13.82 0.67 3.20
CA ARG A 92 -15.14 1.31 3.33
C ARG A 92 -15.22 2.42 4.37
N ASP A 93 -14.25 2.49 5.28
CA ASP A 93 -14.25 3.44 6.39
C ASP A 93 -12.96 4.24 6.54
N ASP A 94 -13.04 5.33 7.29
CA ASP A 94 -11.92 6.24 7.55
C ASP A 94 -10.78 5.57 8.33
N THR A 95 -11.10 4.58 9.17
CA THR A 95 -10.07 3.91 9.97
C THR A 95 -9.20 3.02 9.09
N GLY A 96 -9.81 2.27 8.17
CA GLY A 96 -9.13 1.53 7.13
C GLY A 96 -8.31 2.45 6.23
N ALA A 97 -8.84 3.62 5.87
CA ALA A 97 -8.11 4.60 5.06
C ALA A 97 -6.86 5.12 5.78
N ILE A 98 -6.92 5.26 7.11
CA ILE A 98 -5.74 5.57 7.94
C ILE A 98 -4.76 4.39 7.98
N LEU A 99 -5.26 3.15 8.03
CA LEU A 99 -4.40 1.95 8.01
C LEU A 99 -3.65 1.79 6.70
N LEU A 100 -4.26 2.05 5.54
CA LEU A 100 -3.59 1.98 4.24
C LEU A 100 -2.36 2.90 4.14
N ARG A 101 -2.39 4.03 4.85
CA ARG A 101 -1.27 5.01 4.90
C ARG A 101 -0.08 4.50 5.71
N LYS A 102 -0.22 3.40 6.44
CA LYS A 102 0.88 2.80 7.20
C LYS A 102 1.69 1.87 6.31
N MET A 103 3.01 2.05 6.35
CA MET A 103 3.99 1.31 5.54
C MET A 103 3.74 -0.19 5.44
N TRP A 104 3.45 -0.84 6.57
CA TRP A 104 3.39 -2.29 6.64
C TRP A 104 2.01 -2.88 6.43
N THR A 105 0.95 -2.08 6.33
CA THR A 105 -0.42 -2.61 6.16
C THR A 105 -0.55 -3.41 4.87
N VAL A 106 -0.34 -2.76 3.73
CA VAL A 106 -0.55 -3.39 2.42
C VAL A 106 0.45 -4.53 2.15
N PRO A 107 1.76 -4.40 2.44
CA PRO A 107 2.69 -5.53 2.31
C PRO A 107 2.30 -6.73 3.17
N LEU A 108 1.87 -6.50 4.42
CA LEU A 108 1.47 -7.57 5.33
C LEU A 108 0.22 -8.31 4.86
N LEU A 109 -0.78 -7.59 4.37
CA LEU A 109 -1.97 -8.19 3.76
C LEU A 109 -1.63 -9.00 2.51
N ALA A 110 -0.65 -8.54 1.74
CA ALA A 110 -0.22 -9.23 0.52
C ALA A 110 0.43 -10.59 0.83
N VAL A 111 1.24 -10.68 1.88
CA VAL A 111 1.92 -11.94 2.25
C VAL A 111 1.06 -12.87 3.09
N ALA A 112 0.07 -12.37 3.83
CA ALA A 112 -0.79 -13.18 4.71
C ALA A 112 -2.00 -13.81 3.97
N ASN A 113 -1.89 -14.06 2.66
CA ASN A 113 -2.94 -14.61 1.80
C ASN A 113 -3.34 -16.07 2.14
N ARG A 114 -2.52 -16.77 2.93
CA ARG A 114 -2.78 -18.08 3.53
C ARG A 114 -2.36 -18.05 5.00
N PRO A 115 -2.78 -19.03 5.82
CA PRO A 115 -2.32 -19.13 7.21
C PRO A 115 -0.78 -19.18 7.29
N LYS A 116 -0.17 -18.17 7.93
CA LYS A 116 1.27 -18.09 8.15
C LYS A 116 1.58 -17.79 9.61
N VAL A 117 2.68 -18.34 10.12
CA VAL A 117 3.19 -18.00 11.45
C VAL A 117 3.97 -16.69 11.43
N PHE A 118 4.16 -16.09 12.61
CA PHE A 118 4.85 -14.81 12.77
C PHE A 118 6.26 -14.78 12.12
N SER A 119 7.05 -15.84 12.29
CA SER A 119 8.42 -15.91 11.75
C SER A 119 8.47 -15.99 10.22
N GLU A 120 7.46 -16.60 9.59
CA GLU A 120 7.33 -16.64 8.13
C GLU A 120 7.01 -15.25 7.59
N LEU A 121 6.02 -14.57 8.18
CA LEU A 121 5.66 -13.20 7.81
C LEU A 121 6.84 -12.24 7.96
N LYS A 122 7.59 -12.33 9.06
CA LYS A 122 8.79 -11.51 9.30
C LYS A 122 9.84 -11.70 8.21
N ARG A 123 10.07 -12.95 7.79
CA ARG A 123 11.07 -13.29 6.77
C ARG A 123 10.68 -12.73 5.39
N GLU A 124 9.40 -12.82 5.03
CA GLU A 124 8.89 -12.33 3.74
C GLU A 124 8.80 -10.80 3.68
N LEU A 125 8.70 -10.13 4.83
CA LEU A 125 8.58 -8.67 4.95
C LEU A 125 9.88 -7.98 5.36
N ASN A 126 11.04 -8.53 5.01
CA ASN A 126 12.34 -7.92 5.34
C ASN A 126 12.41 -6.45 4.86
N PRO A 127 12.78 -5.44 5.69
CA PRO A 127 13.34 -5.52 7.05
C PRO A 127 12.36 -5.14 8.17
N ILE A 128 11.12 -5.62 8.15
CA ILE A 128 10.17 -5.37 9.23
C ILE A 128 10.73 -5.82 10.58
N THR A 129 10.62 -4.95 11.59
CA THR A 129 11.03 -5.29 12.96
C THR A 129 9.93 -6.05 13.68
N ASP A 130 10.30 -6.82 14.72
CA ASP A 130 9.32 -7.57 15.53
C ASP A 130 8.25 -6.64 16.14
N ARG A 131 8.67 -5.44 16.56
CA ARG A 131 7.76 -4.42 17.09
C ARG A 131 6.80 -3.92 16.03
N ALA A 132 7.29 -3.63 14.82
CA ALA A 132 6.45 -3.16 13.72
C ALA A 132 5.46 -4.24 13.29
N LEU A 133 5.92 -5.48 13.09
CA LEU A 133 5.06 -6.62 12.72
C LEU A 133 3.99 -6.88 13.79
N SER A 134 4.36 -6.94 15.07
CA SER A 134 3.42 -7.16 16.16
C SER A 134 2.36 -6.05 16.24
N LYS A 135 2.76 -4.79 16.03
CA LYS A 135 1.85 -3.65 16.03
C LYS A 135 0.88 -3.73 14.84
N SER A 136 1.39 -3.97 13.64
CA SER A 136 0.57 -4.07 12.43
C SER A 136 -0.42 -5.23 12.51
N LEU A 137 0.01 -6.42 12.94
CA LEU A 137 -0.90 -7.56 13.13
C LEU A 137 -2.03 -7.25 14.12
N ARG A 138 -1.73 -6.59 15.23
CA ARG A 138 -2.75 -6.18 16.21
C ARG A 138 -3.73 -5.19 15.62
N GLU A 139 -3.24 -4.15 14.94
CA GLU A 139 -4.09 -3.12 14.32
C GLU A 139 -5.01 -3.72 13.24
N LEU A 140 -4.48 -4.63 12.41
CA LEU A 140 -5.25 -5.29 11.35
C LEU A 140 -6.24 -6.33 11.90
N ASN A 141 -5.88 -7.02 12.99
CA ASN A 141 -6.81 -7.91 13.68
C ASN A 141 -7.95 -7.12 14.34
N ASN A 142 -7.64 -5.98 14.95
CA ASN A 142 -8.67 -5.10 15.52
C ASN A 142 -9.62 -4.56 14.45
N GLN A 143 -9.16 -4.42 13.20
CA GLN A 143 -10.02 -4.08 12.06
C GLN A 143 -10.61 -5.26 11.30
N ASN A 144 -10.47 -6.47 11.81
CA ASN A 144 -10.96 -7.68 11.13
C ASN A 144 -10.47 -7.78 9.68
N TRP A 145 -9.25 -7.34 9.40
CA TRP A 145 -8.58 -7.52 8.10
C TRP A 145 -7.60 -8.69 8.13
N ILE A 146 -7.15 -9.09 9.32
CA ILE A 146 -6.40 -10.30 9.58
C ILE A 146 -7.06 -11.05 10.73
N GLU A 147 -7.24 -12.35 10.59
CA GLU A 147 -7.64 -13.23 11.68
C GLU A 147 -6.40 -13.87 12.30
N ARG A 148 -6.34 -13.88 13.64
CA ARG A 148 -5.37 -14.65 14.41
C ARG A 148 -6.02 -15.91 14.97
N SER A 149 -5.63 -17.07 14.47
CA SER A 149 -6.03 -18.37 15.00
C SER A 149 -4.86 -19.07 15.72
N VAL A 150 -5.15 -20.01 16.62
CA VAL A 150 -4.12 -20.83 17.27
C VAL A 150 -4.45 -22.29 16.99
N ASN A 151 -3.51 -23.01 16.37
CA ASN A 151 -3.65 -24.45 16.23
C ASN A 151 -3.17 -25.10 17.54
N VAL A 152 -4.13 -25.61 18.32
CA VAL A 152 -3.91 -26.25 19.62
C VAL A 152 -3.46 -27.70 19.50
N GLU A 153 -3.57 -28.32 18.32
CA GLU A 153 -3.12 -29.69 18.06
C GLU A 153 -1.59 -29.75 17.86
N LEU A 154 -0.98 -28.64 17.46
CA LEU A 154 0.47 -28.53 17.33
C LEU A 154 1.15 -28.40 18.70
N HIS A 155 2.31 -29.04 18.82
CA HIS A 155 3.14 -29.01 20.02
C HIS A 155 4.52 -28.41 19.69
N PRO A 156 4.85 -27.17 20.12
CA PRO A 156 3.99 -26.25 20.88
C PRO A 156 2.90 -25.59 20.03
N PRO A 157 1.78 -25.12 20.63
CA PRO A 157 0.76 -24.37 19.92
C PRO A 157 1.34 -23.12 19.28
N ARG A 158 0.98 -22.84 18.03
CA ARG A 158 1.48 -21.66 17.28
C ARG A 158 0.33 -20.81 16.76
N PRO A 159 0.44 -19.48 16.87
CA PRO A 159 -0.51 -18.60 16.22
C PRO A 159 -0.26 -18.52 14.71
N TYR A 160 -1.35 -18.57 13.97
CA TYR A 160 -1.41 -18.33 12.53
C TYR A 160 -2.15 -17.03 12.28
N TYR A 161 -1.78 -16.37 11.19
CA TYR A 161 -2.38 -15.14 10.73
C TYR A 161 -2.78 -15.30 9.27
N GLN A 162 -3.99 -14.89 8.94
CA GLN A 162 -4.50 -14.93 7.56
C GLN A 162 -5.38 -13.70 7.31
N VAL A 163 -5.32 -13.16 6.09
CA VAL A 163 -6.23 -12.07 5.67
C VAL A 163 -7.69 -12.52 5.63
N VAL A 164 -8.58 -11.63 6.03
CA VAL A 164 -10.04 -11.79 6.02
C VAL A 164 -10.72 -10.48 5.61
N ASN A 165 -12.01 -10.54 5.25
CA ASN A 165 -12.83 -9.38 4.88
C ASN A 165 -12.18 -8.44 3.85
N GLU A 166 -12.09 -7.14 4.13
CA GLU A 166 -11.46 -6.14 3.26
C GLU A 166 -9.96 -6.42 3.08
N GLY A 167 -9.30 -6.98 4.09
CA GLY A 167 -7.91 -7.43 3.99
C GLY A 167 -7.70 -8.49 2.91
N ALA A 168 -8.66 -9.41 2.74
CA ALA A 168 -8.64 -10.40 1.67
C ALA A 168 -8.88 -9.78 0.28
N GLN A 169 -9.76 -8.77 0.19
CA GLN A 169 -9.98 -8.01 -1.05
C GLN A 169 -8.72 -7.27 -1.49
N ILE A 170 -8.04 -6.60 -0.55
CA ILE A 170 -6.76 -5.92 -0.78
C ILE A 170 -5.69 -6.93 -1.22
N SER A 171 -5.59 -8.07 -0.53
CA SER A 171 -4.64 -9.13 -0.88
C SER A 171 -4.88 -9.67 -2.30
N HIS A 172 -6.14 -9.87 -2.68
CA HIS A 172 -6.52 -10.31 -4.02
C HIS A 172 -6.16 -9.29 -5.11
N ALA A 173 -6.43 -8.00 -4.89
CA ALA A 173 -6.06 -6.93 -5.82
C ALA A 173 -4.55 -6.88 -6.11
N ILE A 174 -3.72 -7.20 -5.11
CA ILE A 174 -2.26 -7.24 -5.24
C ILE A 174 -1.79 -8.43 -6.08
N GLY A 175 -2.47 -9.58 -5.96
CA GLY A 175 -2.19 -10.77 -6.75
C GLY A 175 -0.78 -11.35 -6.55
N LEU A 176 -0.22 -11.25 -5.34
CA LEU A 176 1.03 -11.94 -5.01
C LEU A 176 0.77 -13.45 -4.83
N PRO A 177 1.56 -14.33 -5.48
CA PRO A 177 1.47 -15.76 -5.21
C PRO A 177 1.88 -16.04 -3.75
N GLY A 178 1.13 -16.90 -3.05
CA GLY A 178 1.32 -17.22 -1.63
C GLY A 178 2.30 -18.33 -1.33
#